data_AF-A0A953R1W1-F1
#
_entry.id   AF-A0A953R1W1-F1
#
_cell.length_a   1.000
_cell.length_b   1.000
_cell.length_c   1.000
_cell.angle_alpha   90.00
_cell.angle_beta   90.00
_cell.angle_gamma   90.00
#
_symmetry.space_group_name_H-M   'P 1'
#
loop_
_entity.id
_entity.type
_entity.pdbx_description
1 polymer ?
#
loop_
_entity_poly.entity_id
_entity_poly.type
_entity_poly.pdbx_seq_one_letter_code
_entity_poly.pdbx_strand_id
1 'polypeptide(L)' 'MSALENIVEDLKALPPARLEVAADFVHRLKQISEEERQAIFTRTSGSLSPEEADELERVIEEGCERVDEQGW' A
#
# COMPACT_ATOMS: atom_id res chain seq x y z
N MET A 1 -12.91 -29.11 -8.38
CA MET A 1 -13.28 -27.69 -8.47
C MET A 1 -12.02 -26.86 -8.40
N SER A 2 -11.98 -25.76 -9.16
CA SER A 2 -10.92 -24.78 -9.07
C SER A 2 -10.99 -24.00 -7.76
N ALA A 3 -9.88 -23.35 -7.38
CA ALA A 3 -9.85 -22.50 -6.19
C ALA A 3 -10.92 -21.39 -6.24
N LEU A 4 -11.15 -20.80 -7.43
CA LEU A 4 -12.17 -19.79 -7.63
C LEU A 4 -13.58 -20.35 -7.43
N GLU A 5 -13.87 -21.53 -7.98
CA GLU A 5 -15.17 -22.20 -7.81
C GLU A 5 -15.47 -22.45 -6.33
N ASN A 6 -14.50 -22.97 -5.57
CA ASN A 6 -14.68 -23.21 -4.14
C ASN A 6 -14.96 -21.91 -3.37
N ILE A 7 -14.21 -20.83 -3.65
CA ILE A 7 -14.42 -19.52 -3.01
C ILE A 7 -15.83 -18.98 -3.32
N VAL A 8 -16.29 -19.11 -4.56
CA VAL A 8 -17.63 -18.66 -4.96
C VAL A 8 -18.72 -19.45 -4.23
N GLU A 9 -18.57 -20.77 -4.11
CA GLU A 9 -19.52 -21.60 -3.35
C GLU A 9 -19.52 -21.26 -1.85
N ASP A 10 -18.34 -21.04 -1.25
CA ASP A 10 -18.24 -20.61 0.15
C ASP A 10 -18.93 -19.25 0.38
N LEU A 11 -18.74 -18.29 -0.54
CA LEU A 11 -19.40 -17.00 -0.47
C LEU A 11 -20.93 -17.13 -0.57
N LYS A 12 -21.45 -17.97 -1.47
CA LYS A 12 -22.91 -18.21 -1.60
C LYS A 12 -23.53 -18.77 -0.33
N ALA A 13 -22.77 -19.53 0.45
CA ALA A 13 -23.22 -20.14 1.71
C ALA A 13 -23.18 -19.18 2.91
N LEU A 14 -22.58 -18.00 2.79
CA LEU A 14 -22.47 -17.05 3.89
C LEU A 14 -23.82 -16.37 4.22
N PRO A 15 -24.08 -16.07 5.52
CA PRO A 15 -25.19 -15.20 5.90
C PRO A 15 -25.05 -13.79 5.28
N PRO A 16 -26.17 -13.07 5.00
CA PRO A 16 -26.13 -11.75 4.37
C PRO A 16 -25.18 -10.74 5.05
N ALA A 17 -25.19 -10.67 6.39
CA ALA A 17 -24.29 -9.78 7.12
C ALA A 17 -22.79 -10.11 6.94
N ARG A 18 -22.45 -11.37 6.64
CA ARG A 18 -21.07 -11.80 6.36
C ARG A 18 -20.68 -11.55 4.91
N LEU A 19 -21.65 -11.57 3.98
CA LEU A 19 -21.43 -11.19 2.58
C LEU A 19 -21.04 -9.72 2.43
N GLU A 20 -21.65 -8.82 3.21
CA GLU A 20 -21.26 -7.40 3.23
C GLU A 20 -19.80 -7.23 3.64
N VAL A 21 -19.38 -7.90 4.73
CA VAL A 21 -17.99 -7.88 5.20
C VAL A 21 -17.02 -8.44 4.15
N ALA A 22 -17.40 -9.53 3.45
CA ALA A 22 -16.59 -10.09 2.38
C ALA A 22 -16.47 -9.14 1.19
N ALA A 23 -17.57 -8.48 0.80
CA ALA A 23 -17.58 -7.49 -0.27
C ALA A 23 -16.69 -6.28 0.05
N ASP A 24 -16.72 -5.78 1.28
CA ASP A 24 -15.87 -4.68 1.74
C ASP A 24 -14.39 -5.07 1.74
N PHE A 25 -14.08 -6.31 2.14
CA PHE A 25 -12.71 -6.81 2.08
C PHE A 25 -12.20 -6.93 0.64
N VAL A 26 -13.01 -7.49 -0.27
CA VAL A 26 -12.66 -7.60 -1.69
C VAL A 26 -12.50 -6.23 -2.34
N HIS A 27 -13.34 -5.24 -1.99
CA HIS A 27 -13.16 -3.87 -2.47
C HIS A 27 -11.86 -3.26 -1.99
N ARG A 28 -11.49 -3.46 -0.71
CA ARG A 28 -10.19 -3.00 -0.18
C ARG A 28 -9.00 -3.68 -0.87
N LEU A 29 -9.09 -4.97 -1.16
CA LEU A 29 -8.05 -5.67 -1.94
C LEU A 29 -7.88 -5.08 -3.35
N LYS A 30 -8.95 -4.53 -3.94
CA LYS A 30 -8.92 -3.88 -5.25
C LYS A 30 -8.51 -2.41 -5.22
N GLN A 31 -8.58 -1.76 -4.07
CA GLN A 31 -8.47 -0.30 -4.02
C GLN A 31 -7.09 0.23 -4.36
N ILE A 32 -6.01 -0.54 -4.14
CA ILE A 32 -4.68 -0.27 -4.69
C ILE A 32 -3.97 -1.61 -4.82
N SER A 33 -3.73 -2.10 -6.04
CA SER A 33 -2.88 -3.28 -6.21
C SER A 33 -1.42 -2.94 -5.81
N GLU A 34 -0.62 -3.95 -5.46
CA GLU A 34 0.80 -3.72 -5.18
C GLU A 34 1.50 -3.07 -6.40
N GLU A 35 1.10 -3.46 -7.61
CA GLU A 35 1.56 -2.89 -8.86
C GLU A 35 1.15 -1.41 -9.03
N GLU A 36 -0.09 -1.04 -8.70
CA GLU A 36 -0.53 0.37 -8.74
C GLU A 36 0.19 1.22 -7.70
N ARG A 37 0.39 0.69 -6.49
CA ARG A 37 1.19 1.34 -5.44
C ARG A 37 2.62 1.55 -5.93
N GLN A 38 3.23 0.53 -6.53
CA GLN A 38 4.60 0.61 -7.03
C GLN A 38 4.72 1.54 -8.22
N ALA A 39 3.71 1.62 -9.09
CA ALA A 39 3.66 2.59 -10.18
C ALA A 39 3.57 4.03 -9.68
N ILE A 40 2.78 4.28 -8.62
CA ILE A 40 2.72 5.59 -7.94
C ILE A 40 4.10 5.93 -7.36
N PHE A 41 4.72 5.01 -6.61
CA PHE A 41 6.07 5.22 -6.08
C PHE A 41 7.08 5.48 -7.18
N THR A 42 7.06 4.70 -8.27
CA THR A 42 7.98 4.87 -9.41
C THR A 42 7.79 6.20 -10.12
N ARG A 43 6.55 6.67 -10.24
CA ARG A 43 6.25 7.99 -10.81
C ARG A 43 6.79 9.13 -9.94
N THR A 44 6.88 8.92 -8.63
CA THR A 44 7.38 9.91 -7.67
C THR A 44 8.85 9.71 -7.29
N SER A 45 9.41 8.53 -7.51
CA SER A 45 10.81 8.23 -7.22
C SER A 45 11.67 8.77 -8.35
N GLY A 46 12.65 9.60 -7.99
CA GLY A 46 13.45 10.34 -8.98
C GLY A 46 12.77 11.61 -9.51
N SER A 47 11.76 12.16 -8.81
CA SER A 47 11.23 13.50 -9.12
C SER A 47 12.20 14.62 -8.79
N LEU A 48 13.28 14.32 -8.07
CA LEU A 48 14.35 15.25 -7.76
C LEU A 48 15.50 15.02 -8.74
N SER A 49 16.04 16.10 -9.31
CA SER A 49 17.36 16.05 -9.93
C SER A 49 18.43 15.69 -8.87
N PRO A 50 19.63 15.25 -9.27
CA PRO A 50 20.72 15.02 -8.32
C PRO A 50 20.96 16.22 -7.40
N GLU A 51 20.92 17.44 -7.94
CA GLU A 51 21.10 18.66 -7.15
C GLU A 51 19.95 18.92 -6.16
N GLU A 52 18.70 18.64 -6.56
CA GLU A 52 17.55 18.77 -5.67
C GLU A 52 17.56 17.70 -4.57
N ALA A 53 18.09 16.51 -4.87
CA ALA A 53 18.28 15.44 -3.90
C ALA A 53 19.38 15.80 -2.88
N ASP A 54 20.52 16.30 -3.33
CA ASP A 54 21.63 16.75 -2.49
C ASP A 54 21.21 17.90 -1.56
N GLU A 55 20.42 18.86 -2.09
CA GLU A 55 19.88 19.96 -1.31
C GLU A 55 18.89 19.47 -0.24
N LEU A 56 18.01 18.53 -0.59
CA LEU A 56 17.07 17.95 0.37
C LEU A 56 17.80 17.18 1.47
N GLU A 57 18.84 16.41 1.12
CA GLU A 57 19.68 15.69 2.09
C GLU A 57 20.34 16.67 3.06
N ARG A 58 20.95 17.76 2.54
CA ARG A 58 21.56 18.80 3.39
C ARG A 58 20.56 19.41 4.37
N VAL A 59 19.36 19.78 3.90
CA VAL A 59 18.31 20.38 4.75
C VAL A 59 17.84 19.42 5.84
N ILE A 60 17.76 18.11 5.55
CA ILE A 60 17.41 17.10 6.56
C ILE A 60 18.52 17.00 7.62
N GLU A 61 19.79 16.94 7.22
CA GLU A 61 20.91 16.84 8.15
C GLU A 61 21.09 18.08 9.03
N GLU A 62 20.89 19.26 8.47
CA GLU A 62 21.05 20.54 9.19
C GLU A 62 19.83 20.90 10.04
N GLY A 63 18.63 20.50 9.61
CA GLY A 63 17.36 21.02 10.13
C GLY A 63 16.48 20.04 10.91
N CYS A 64 16.73 18.73 10.80
CA CYS A 64 15.89 17.71 11.45
C CYS A 64 16.64 16.96 12.56
N GLU A 65 15.95 16.68 13.67
CA GLU A 65 16.47 15.78 14.70
C GLU A 65 16.53 14.35 14.15
N ARG A 66 17.65 13.66 14.38
CA ARG A 66 17.77 12.23 14.05
C ARG A 66 16.96 11.43 15.06
N VAL A 67 15.96 10.71 14.57
CA VAL A 67 15.26 9.71 15.37
C VAL A 67 16.13 8.46 15.41
N ASP A 68 16.68 8.15 16.59
CA ASP A 68 17.36 6.88 16.83
C ASP A 68 16.30 5.79 17.11
N GLU A 69 16.30 4.74 16.29
CA GLU A 69 15.40 3.59 16.40
C GLU A 69 15.60 2.79 17.69
N GLN A 70 16.74 2.95 18.37
CA GLN A 70 17.03 2.26 19.64
C GLN A 70 16.39 2.90 20.87
N GLY A 71 15.67 4.02 20.69
CA GLY A 71 15.06 4.80 21.77
C GLY A 71 13.53 4.73 21.87
N TRP A 72 12.85 3.90 21.06
CA TRP A 72 11.39 3.75 21.06
C TRP A 72 10.92 2.50 21.81
#